data_AF-A0A7I7QRT4-F1
#
_entry.id   AF-A0A7I7QRT4-F1
#
_cell.length_a   1.000
_cell.length_b   1.000
_cell.length_c   1.000
_cell.angle_alpha   90.00
_cell.angle_beta   90.00
_cell.angle_gamma   90.00
#
_symmetry.space_group_name_H-M   'P 1'
#
loop_
_entity.id
_entity.type
_entity.pdbx_description
1 polymer ?
#
loop_
_entity_poly.entity_id
_entity_poly.type
_entity_poly.pdbx_seq_one_letter_code
_entity_poly.pdbx_strand_id
1 'polypeptide(L)' 'MKTLLAFLYDELEFLYLNPRYTITDSSTDGNATVRITGPAVSFWLGNDRGQISYAVGRSCGQMSALEGASADRRFR' A
#
# COMPACT_ATOMS: atom_id res chain seq x y z
N MET A 1 10.65 -8.94 16.75
CA MET A 1 9.93 -7.72 16.30
C MET A 1 10.83 -6.61 15.73
N LYS A 2 12.15 -6.57 15.96
CA LYS A 2 13.03 -5.53 15.35
C LYS A 2 13.30 -5.72 13.85
N THR A 3 13.28 -6.95 13.35
CA THR A 3 13.81 -7.29 12.01
C THR A 3 12.97 -6.73 10.87
N LEU A 4 11.63 -6.76 10.97
CA LEU A 4 10.77 -6.23 9.91
C LEU A 4 10.77 -4.70 9.87
N LEU A 5 10.75 -4.04 11.03
CA LEU A 5 10.81 -2.58 11.10
C LEU A 5 12.18 -2.06 10.67
N ALA A 6 13.27 -2.75 11.03
CA ALA A 6 14.61 -2.43 10.55
C ALA A 6 14.69 -2.57 9.02
N PHE A 7 14.15 -3.65 8.44
CA PHE A 7 14.09 -3.81 6.99
C PHE A 7 13.26 -2.71 6.31
N LEU A 8 12.13 -2.32 6.91
CA LEU A 8 11.31 -1.21 6.42
C LEU A 8 12.07 0.12 6.44
N TYR A 9 12.93 0.33 7.43
CA TYR A 9 13.71 1.55 7.56
C TYR A 9 14.91 1.57 6.61
N ASP A 10 15.65 0.46 6.50
CA ASP A 10 16.88 0.37 5.72
C ASP A 10 16.60 0.37 4.20
N GLU A 11 15.57 -0.34 3.76
CA GLU A 11 15.28 -0.54 2.32
C GLU A 11 14.14 0.34 1.80
N LEU A 12 13.25 0.81 2.69
CA LEU A 12 12.00 1.47 2.31
C LEU A 12 11.81 2.84 2.98
N GLU A 13 12.91 3.47 3.44
CA GLU A 13 12.94 4.84 3.98
C GLU A 13 12.19 5.84 3.09
N PHE A 14 12.37 5.74 1.77
CA PHE A 14 11.74 6.63 0.79
C PHE A 14 10.20 6.50 0.76
N LEU A 15 9.63 5.37 1.17
CA LEU A 15 8.18 5.20 1.33
C LEU A 15 7.69 5.85 2.62
N TYR A 16 8.49 5.79 3.68
CA TYR A 16 8.09 6.33 4.99
C TYR A 16 8.18 7.87 5.04
N LEU A 17 9.16 8.45 4.34
CA LEU A 17 9.31 9.92 4.23
C LEU A 17 8.31 10.56 3.26
N ASN A 18 7.66 9.77 2.41
CA ASN A 18 6.75 10.28 1.40
C ASN A 18 5.29 10.18 1.87
N PRO A 19 4.60 11.32 2.13
CA PRO A 19 3.24 11.33 2.65
C PRO A 19 2.20 10.75 1.68
N ARG A 20 2.58 10.49 0.42
CA ARG A 20 1.71 9.85 -0.57
C ARG A 20 1.63 8.33 -0.39
N TYR A 21 2.51 7.75 0.41
CA TYR A 21 2.50 6.33 0.72
C TYR A 21 1.99 6.15 2.15
N THR A 22 0.90 5.41 2.28
CA THR A 22 0.23 5.21 3.56
C THR A 22 0.18 3.72 3.87
N ILE A 23 0.35 3.36 5.14
CA ILE A 23 0.08 2.00 5.60
C ILE A 23 -1.44 1.82 5.54
N THR A 24 -1.92 0.96 4.64
CA THR A 24 -3.34 0.70 4.43
C THR A 24 -3.84 -0.53 5.18
N ASP A 25 -2.95 -1.45 5.50
CA ASP A 25 -3.29 -2.68 6.21
C ASP A 25 -2.09 -3.16 7.03
N SER A 26 -2.33 -3.63 8.25
CA SER A 26 -1.31 -4.24 9.09
C SER A 26 -1.94 -5.30 9.99
N SER A 27 -1.36 -6.49 10.03
CA SER A 27 -1.80 -7.57 10.92
C SER A 27 -0.60 -8.12 11.70
N THR A 28 -0.83 -8.51 12.95
CA THR A 28 0.20 -9.05 13.85
C THR A 28 -0.33 -10.28 14.58
N ASP A 29 -0.94 -11.20 13.85
CA ASP A 29 -1.49 -12.44 14.42
C ASP A 29 -0.62 -13.64 14.02
N GLY A 30 0.40 -13.93 14.85
CA GLY A 30 1.44 -14.95 14.59
C GLY A 30 2.43 -14.60 13.47
N ASN A 31 1.94 -13.92 12.43
CA ASN A 31 2.66 -13.39 11.29
C ASN A 31 2.44 -11.89 11.20
N ALA A 32 3.53 -11.13 11.10
CA ALA A 32 3.45 -9.68 10.98
C ALA A 32 3.40 -9.31 9.50
N THR A 33 2.27 -8.76 9.04
CA THR A 33 2.13 -8.25 7.68
C THR A 33 1.90 -6.75 7.70
N VAL A 34 2.42 -6.05 6.69
CA VAL A 34 2.19 -4.63 6.47
C VAL A 34 2.00 -4.39 4.98
N ARG A 35 0.99 -3.58 4.64
CA ARG A 35 0.72 -3.15 3.26
C ARG A 35 0.84 -1.64 3.18
N ILE A 36 1.71 -1.18 2.29
CA ILE A 36 1.94 0.24 2.02
C ILE A 36 1.43 0.53 0.62
N THR A 37 0.49 1.45 0.50
CA THR A 37 -0.09 1.82 -0.79
C THR A 37 0.24 3.27 -1.09
N GLY A 38 0.71 3.53 -2.32
CA GLY A 38 0.91 4.87 -2.84
C GLY A 38 0.15 5.11 -4.15
N PRO A 39 0.47 6.22 -4.84
CA PRO A 39 -0.22 6.62 -6.06
C PRO A 39 0.19 5.84 -7.32
N ALA A 40 1.40 5.27 -7.36
CA ALA A 40 1.90 4.50 -8.50
C ALA A 40 2.25 3.03 -8.17
N VAL A 41 2.59 2.74 -6.92
CA VAL A 41 3.08 1.42 -6.48
C VAL A 41 2.45 1.06 -5.13
N SER A 42 2.15 -0.23 -4.96
CA SER A 42 1.75 -0.85 -3.71
C SER A 42 2.79 -1.89 -3.29
N PHE A 43 3.15 -1.87 -2.02
CA PHE A 43 4.09 -2.80 -1.41
C PHE A 43 3.33 -3.64 -0.38
N TRP A 44 3.62 -4.93 -0.38
CA TRP A 44 3.19 -5.86 0.66
C TRP A 44 4.44 -6.48 1.28
N LEU A 45 4.50 -6.47 2.61
CA LEU A 45 5.55 -7.08 3.39
C LEU A 45 4.93 -8.07 4.37
N GLY A 46 5.51 -9.26 4.47
CA GLY A 46 5.12 -10.28 5.44
C GLY A 46 6.35 -10.79 6.17
N ASN A 47 6.20 -11.05 7.47
CA ASN A 47 7.16 -11.76 8.29
C ASN A 47 6.45 -12.93 8.96
N ASP A 48 6.78 -14.12 8.46
CA ASP A 48 6.42 -15.40 9.05
C ASP A 48 7.64 -15.92 9.81
N ARG A 49 7.59 -15.82 11.15
CA ARG A 49 8.60 -16.40 12.06
C ARG A 49 10.07 -16.08 11.72
N GLY A 50 10.35 -14.91 11.16
CA GLY A 50 11.68 -14.46 10.76
C GLY A 50 11.99 -14.57 9.27
N GLN A 51 11.13 -15.20 8.47
CA GLN A 51 11.19 -15.15 7.01
C GLN A 51 10.46 -13.92 6.50
N ILE A 52 11.21 -12.99 5.92
CA ILE A 52 10.67 -11.78 5.30
C ILE A 52 10.31 -12.10 3.84
N SER A 53 9.07 -11.85 3.47
CA SER A 53 8.58 -11.92 2.11
C SER A 53 8.03 -10.55 1.71
N TYR A 54 8.30 -10.13 0.48
CA TYR A 54 7.81 -8.87 -0.05
C TYR A 54 7.28 -9.03 -1.46
N ALA A 55 6.27 -8.23 -1.79
CA ALA A 55 5.70 -8.16 -3.13
C ALA A 55 5.47 -6.70 -3.51
N VAL A 56 5.80 -6.36 -4.75
CA VAL A 56 5.62 -5.03 -5.32
C VAL A 56 4.63 -5.15 -6.47
N GLY A 57 3.53 -4.41 -6.39
CA GLY A 57 2.52 -4.33 -7.44
C GLY A 57 2.31 -2.89 -7.86
N ARG A 58 1.74 -2.67 -9.04
CA ARG A 58 1.27 -1.33 -9.40
C ARG A 58 0.07 -1.01 -8.53
N SER A 59 0.10 0.10 -7.82
CA SER A 59 -1.13 0.63 -7.26
C SER A 59 -1.96 1.05 -8.46
N CYS A 60 -3.20 0.59 -8.56
CA CYS A 60 -4.11 1.13 -9.55
C CYS A 60 -4.34 2.59 -9.16
N GLY A 61 -3.60 3.50 -9.80
CA GLY A 61 -3.71 4.93 -9.55
C GLY A 61 -5.11 5.39 -9.92
N GLN A 62 -5.89 5.80 -8.92
CA GLN A 62 -6.81 6.92 -9.03
C GLN A 62 -7.86 6.82 -10.16
N MET A 63 -8.70 5.78 -10.17
CA MET A 63 -10.08 5.93 -10.67
C MET A 63 -10.92 6.65 -9.59
N SER A 64 -10.72 7.96 -9.42
CA SER A 64 -11.61 8.80 -8.60
C SER A 64 -11.77 10.21 -9.16
N ALA A 65 -11.63 10.41 -10.47
CA ALA A 65 -11.81 11.73 -11.07
C ALA A 65 -12.55 11.78 -12.42
N LEU A 66 -13.38 10.77 -12.79
CA LEU A 66 -14.23 10.87 -13.99
C LEU A 66 -15.65 10.28 -13.91
N GLU A 67 -16.13 9.68 -12.81
CA GLU A 67 -17.57 9.34 -12.68
C GLU A 67 -18.38 10.44 -11.97
N GLY A 68 -18.24 11.66 -12.48
CA GLY A 68 -19.05 12.82 -12.11
C GLY A 68 -19.61 13.57 -13.33
N ALA A 69 -19.58 12.96 -14.52
CA ALA A 69 -20.14 13.54 -15.73
C ALA A 69 -21.50 12.91 -16.06
N SER A 70 -22.55 13.57 -15.57
CA SER A 70 -23.80 13.83 -16.29
C SER A 70 -24.41 12.64 -17.05
N ALA A 71 -25.23 11.87 -16.36
CA ALA A 71 -26.36 11.17 -16.97
C ALA A 71 -27.67 11.92 -16.65
N ASP A 72 -27.70 13.25 -16.85
CA ASP A 72 -28.96 13.94 -17.16
C ASP A 72 -29.21 13.73 -18.66
N ARG A 73 -29.80 12.58 -18.99
CA ARG A 73 -30.40 12.36 -20.30
C ARG A 73 -31.91 12.25 -20.11
N ARG A 74 -32.53 13.40 -19.81
CA ARG A 74 -33.89 13.65 -20.27
C ARG A 74 -33.86 13.67 -21.79
N PHE A 75 -34.27 12.59 -22.42
CA PHE A 75 -34.83 12.65 -23.75
C PHE A 75 -36.26 12.12 -23.68
N ARG A 76 -37.15 13.11 -23.86
CA ARG A 76 -38.51 13.08 -24.43
C ARG A 76 -39.11 11.73 -24.79
#